data_AF-A0A497CRJ1-F1
#
_entry.id   AF-A0A497CRJ1-F1
#
_cell.length_a   1.000
_cell.length_b   1.000
_cell.length_c   1.000
_cell.angle_alpha   90.00
_cell.angle_beta   90.00
_cell.angle_gamma   90.00
#
_symmetry.space_group_name_H-M   'P 1'
#
loop_
_entity.id
_entity.type
_entity.pdbx_description
1 polymer ?
#
loop_
_entity_poly.entity_id
_entity_poly.type
_entity_poly.pdbx_seq_one_letter_code
_entity_poly.pdbx_strand_id
1 'polypeptide(L)'
;NAKIVLNEIAEAFQQDEAIRIWPHHFDTGAFYVISKNEKGEMAQTIGIGFAIPDSMINEPYYYLSFWSADATEGLDELPSLPSGQWLMPDWNGAVLKHSEILKADSASEQHKLVKSFYQSGIEILMQAFKTG
;
A
#
# COMPACT_ATOMS: atom_id res chain seq x y z
N ASN A 1 -17.16 -1.82 -2.43
CA ASN A 1 -16.20 -0.88 -3.07
C ASN A 1 -14.75 -1.34 -2.95
N ALA A 2 -14.16 -1.55 -1.75
CA ALA A 2 -12.75 -1.93 -1.61
C ALA A 2 -12.32 -3.19 -2.41
N LYS A 3 -13.11 -4.28 -2.36
CA LYS A 3 -12.82 -5.50 -3.11
C LYS A 3 -12.73 -5.30 -4.64
N ILE A 4 -13.56 -4.41 -5.19
CA ILE A 4 -13.57 -4.13 -6.64
C ILE A 4 -12.26 -3.45 -7.03
N VAL A 5 -11.88 -2.39 -6.31
CA VAL A 5 -10.63 -1.65 -6.56
C VAL A 5 -9.41 -2.56 -6.38
N LEU A 6 -9.39 -3.40 -5.35
CA LEU A 6 -8.28 -4.32 -5.10
C LEU A 6 -8.14 -5.38 -6.19
N ASN A 7 -9.26 -5.90 -6.71
CA ASN A 7 -9.24 -6.81 -7.85
C ASN A 7 -8.73 -6.13 -9.13
N GLU A 8 -9.18 -4.91 -9.43
CA GLU A 8 -8.71 -4.15 -10.59
C GLU A 8 -7.20 -3.89 -10.54
N ILE A 9 -6.67 -3.57 -9.36
CA ILE A 9 -5.23 -3.39 -9.15
C ILE A 9 -4.51 -4.74 -9.31
N ALA A 10 -5.00 -5.82 -8.69
CA ALA A 10 -4.39 -7.14 -8.82
C ALA A 10 -4.30 -7.59 -10.30
N GLU A 11 -5.36 -7.39 -11.08
CA GLU A 11 -5.35 -7.66 -12.52
C GLU A 11 -4.34 -6.80 -13.29
N ALA A 12 -4.28 -5.50 -13.02
CA ALA A 12 -3.36 -4.58 -13.68
C ALA A 12 -1.88 -4.94 -13.46
N PHE A 13 -1.56 -5.59 -12.34
CA PHE A 13 -0.20 -6.01 -11.97
C PHE A 13 0.06 -7.51 -12.14
N GLN A 14 -0.81 -8.26 -12.84
CA GLN A 14 -0.68 -9.69 -13.11
C GLN A 14 -0.50 -10.54 -11.83
N GLN A 15 -1.26 -10.23 -10.79
CA GLN A 15 -1.27 -11.00 -9.55
C GLN A 15 -2.22 -12.21 -9.65
N ASP A 16 -1.70 -13.41 -9.38
CA ASP A 16 -2.45 -14.68 -9.41
C ASP A 16 -3.06 -15.08 -8.05
N GLU A 17 -2.77 -14.35 -6.97
CA GLU A 17 -3.26 -14.69 -5.64
C GLU A 17 -4.65 -14.10 -5.34
N ALA A 18 -5.54 -14.92 -4.76
CA ALA A 18 -6.89 -14.49 -4.42
C ALA A 18 -6.90 -13.44 -3.29
N ILE A 19 -7.66 -12.34 -3.47
CA ILE A 19 -7.91 -11.35 -2.40
C ILE A 19 -8.64 -12.02 -1.23
N ARG A 20 -8.02 -12.01 -0.03
CA ARG A 20 -8.57 -12.60 1.21
C ARG A 20 -9.06 -11.52 2.17
N ILE A 21 -10.06 -11.88 2.98
CA ILE A 21 -10.54 -11.10 4.12
C ILE A 21 -10.18 -11.89 5.38
N TRP A 22 -9.42 -11.31 6.30
CA TRP A 22 -9.04 -11.96 7.55
C TRP A 22 -10.11 -11.71 8.64
N PRO A 23 -10.55 -12.70 9.43
CA PRO A 23 -11.69 -12.51 10.35
C PRO A 23 -11.39 -11.67 11.61
N HIS A 24 -10.11 -11.46 11.95
CA HIS A 24 -9.68 -10.84 13.21
C HIS A 24 -9.07 -9.44 13.05
N HIS A 25 -8.87 -9.01 11.80
CA HIS A 25 -8.65 -7.63 11.40
C HIS A 25 -9.55 -7.47 10.18
N PHE A 26 -10.59 -6.63 10.21
CA PHE A 26 -11.58 -6.50 9.11
C PHE A 26 -10.97 -5.76 7.91
N ASP A 27 -9.75 -6.17 7.56
CA ASP A 27 -8.84 -5.56 6.63
C ASP A 27 -8.84 -6.43 5.38
N THR A 28 -9.02 -5.78 4.23
CA THR A 28 -8.84 -6.44 2.94
C THR A 28 -7.50 -5.97 2.39
N GLY A 29 -6.58 -6.90 2.13
CA GLY A 29 -5.25 -6.55 1.65
C GLY A 29 -4.65 -7.58 0.69
N ALA A 30 -3.59 -7.17 -0.01
CA ALA A 30 -2.81 -7.99 -0.92
C ALA A 30 -1.31 -7.77 -0.66
N PHE A 31 -0.50 -8.79 -0.92
CA PHE A 31 0.96 -8.72 -0.83
C PHE A 31 1.59 -8.96 -2.19
N TYR A 32 2.56 -8.12 -2.55
CA TYR A 32 3.37 -8.23 -3.75
C TYR A 32 4.78 -8.61 -3.34
N VAL A 33 5.23 -9.80 -3.75
CA VAL A 33 6.63 -10.22 -3.62
C VAL A 33 7.40 -9.59 -4.77
N ILE A 34 8.30 -8.65 -4.44
CA ILE A 34 9.09 -7.92 -5.44
C ILE A 34 10.32 -8.72 -5.84
N SER A 35 10.99 -9.33 -4.86
CA SER A 35 12.18 -10.14 -5.09
C SER A 35 12.31 -11.26 -4.05
N LYS A 36 13.11 -12.28 -4.39
CA LYS A 36 13.48 -13.39 -3.52
C LYS A 36 15.00 -13.51 -3.44
N ASN A 37 15.52 -13.94 -2.29
CA ASN A 37 16.95 -14.18 -2.12
C ASN A 37 17.40 -15.49 -2.81
N GLU A 38 18.69 -15.81 -2.77
CA GLU A 38 19.26 -17.02 -3.37
C GLU A 38 18.67 -18.34 -2.82
N LYS A 39 18.05 -18.30 -1.63
CA LYS A 39 17.37 -19.43 -0.99
C LYS A 39 15.88 -19.53 -1.37
N GLY A 40 15.38 -18.60 -2.18
CA GLY A 40 13.98 -18.54 -2.60
C GLY A 40 13.03 -17.92 -1.57
N GLU A 41 13.57 -17.30 -0.52
CA GLU A 41 12.79 -16.61 0.51
C GLU A 41 12.46 -15.19 0.05
N MET A 42 11.35 -14.62 0.53
CA MET A 42 10.96 -13.24 0.19
C MET A 42 12.03 -12.26 0.68
N ALA A 43 12.52 -11.40 -0.21
CA ALA A 43 13.54 -10.40 0.09
C ALA A 43 12.94 -9.00 0.17
N GLN A 44 12.01 -8.67 -0.73
CA GLN A 44 11.30 -7.38 -0.74
C GLN A 44 9.82 -7.61 -0.96
N THR A 45 8.97 -6.94 -0.18
CA THR A 45 7.52 -7.07 -0.28
C THR A 45 6.82 -5.72 -0.12
N ILE A 46 5.72 -5.55 -0.86
CA ILE A 46 4.77 -4.45 -0.67
C ILE A 46 3.43 -5.05 -0.25
N GLY A 47 2.89 -4.62 0.89
CA GLY A 47 1.53 -4.93 1.30
C GLY A 47 0.63 -3.73 1.04
N ILE A 48 -0.59 -3.95 0.56
CA ILE A 48 -1.62 -2.93 0.44
C ILE A 48 -2.89 -3.38 1.14
N GLY A 49 -3.71 -2.44 1.62
CA GLY A 49 -5.02 -2.80 2.14
C GLY A 49 -5.84 -1.65 2.68
N PHE A 50 -7.04 -1.98 3.14
CA PHE A 50 -7.92 -1.07 3.86
C PHE A 50 -8.05 -1.55 5.29
N ALA A 51 -7.83 -0.67 6.25
CA ALA A 51 -7.90 -0.97 7.68
C ALA A 51 -9.03 -0.19 8.36
N ILE A 52 -9.62 -0.83 9.37
CA ILE A 52 -10.51 -0.16 10.33
C ILE A 52 -9.70 0.67 11.34
N PRO A 53 -10.33 1.56 12.13
CA PRO A 53 -9.62 2.32 13.16
C PRO A 53 -8.87 1.40 14.12
N ASP A 54 -7.62 1.74 14.42
CA ASP A 54 -6.74 1.00 15.32
C ASP A 54 -5.90 1.95 16.19
N SER A 55 -4.85 1.43 16.82
CA SER A 55 -3.95 2.24 17.65
C SER A 55 -3.07 3.21 16.85
N MET A 56 -2.91 3.00 15.54
CA MET A 56 -2.11 3.85 14.65
C MET A 56 -2.97 5.00 14.11
N ILE A 57 -4.16 4.69 13.60
CA ILE A 57 -5.07 5.67 13.00
C ILE A 57 -6.48 5.47 13.58
N ASN A 58 -7.05 6.54 14.14
CA ASN A 58 -8.35 6.52 14.82
C ASN A 58 -9.57 6.61 13.89
N GLU A 59 -9.39 6.39 12.59
CA GLU A 59 -10.42 6.37 11.56
C GLU A 59 -10.07 5.31 10.51
N PRO A 60 -11.02 4.85 9.66
CA PRO A 60 -10.67 3.92 8.59
C PRO A 60 -9.67 4.54 7.61
N TYR A 61 -8.78 3.73 7.05
CA TYR A 61 -7.73 4.22 6.15
C TYR A 61 -7.30 3.16 5.15
N TYR A 62 -6.85 3.60 3.98
CA TYR A 62 -6.07 2.76 3.07
C TYR A 62 -4.61 2.83 3.47
N TYR A 63 -3.89 1.72 3.31
CA TYR A 63 -2.50 1.61 3.71
C TYR A 63 -1.68 0.93 2.63
N LEU A 64 -0.42 1.32 2.56
CA LEU A 64 0.63 0.71 1.75
C LEU A 64 1.83 0.50 2.66
N SER A 65 2.17 -0.75 2.96
CA SER A 65 3.29 -1.16 3.80
C SER A 65 4.39 -1.75 2.94
N PHE A 66 5.64 -1.70 3.41
CA PHE A 66 6.73 -2.37 2.72
C PHE A 66 7.74 -2.97 3.70
N TRP A 67 8.46 -3.96 3.21
CA TRP A 67 9.51 -4.63 3.97
C TRP A 67 10.63 -5.05 3.02
N SER A 68 11.86 -4.97 3.51
CA SER A 68 13.08 -5.44 2.84
C SER A 68 13.94 -6.19 3.84
N ALA A 69 14.52 -7.30 3.41
CA ALA A 69 15.45 -8.10 4.21
C ALA A 69 16.76 -7.36 4.49
N ASP A 70 17.20 -6.56 3.50
CA ASP A 70 18.45 -5.81 3.54
C ASP A 70 18.17 -4.31 3.63
N ALA A 71 19.14 -3.57 4.20
CA ALA A 71 19.10 -2.12 4.17
C ALA A 71 19.09 -1.66 2.70
N THR A 72 17.99 -1.05 2.28
CA THR A 72 17.81 -0.60 0.90
C THR A 72 18.03 0.90 0.85
N GLU A 73 19.04 1.34 0.11
CA GLU A 73 19.28 2.77 -0.09
C GLU A 73 18.06 3.42 -0.76
N GLY A 74 17.70 4.62 -0.29
CA GLY A 74 16.56 5.38 -0.83
C GLY A 74 15.22 5.13 -0.14
N LEU A 75 15.13 4.21 0.82
CA LEU A 75 13.94 4.09 1.69
C LEU A 75 13.91 5.14 2.81
N ASP A 76 15.06 5.72 3.17
CA ASP A 76 15.15 6.71 4.25
C ASP A 76 14.55 8.08 3.87
N GLU A 77 14.51 8.41 2.58
CA GLU A 77 13.97 9.66 2.04
C GLU A 77 13.12 9.39 0.79
N LEU A 78 11.91 8.88 1.00
CA LEU A 78 10.95 8.68 -0.08
C LEU A 78 10.35 10.02 -0.56
N PRO A 79 10.15 10.20 -1.88
CA PRO A 79 9.39 11.32 -2.41
C PRO A 79 7.99 11.43 -1.77
N SER A 80 7.49 12.66 -1.66
CA SER A 80 6.14 12.92 -1.15
C SER A 80 5.08 12.29 -2.05
N LEU A 81 4.04 11.70 -1.44
CA LEU A 81 2.89 11.20 -2.17
C LEU A 81 1.97 12.34 -2.63
N PRO A 82 1.30 12.21 -3.79
CA PRO A 82 0.26 13.15 -4.21
C PRO A 82 -0.96 13.18 -3.28
N SER A 83 -1.20 12.08 -2.57
CA SER A 83 -2.27 11.92 -1.58
C SER A 83 -1.83 10.97 -0.47
N GLY A 84 -2.36 11.14 0.74
CA GLY A 84 -1.91 10.40 1.91
C GLY A 84 -0.51 10.84 2.39
N GLN A 85 0.07 10.06 3.29
CA GLN A 85 1.35 10.38 3.91
C GLN A 85 2.13 9.12 4.29
N TRP A 86 3.45 9.18 4.18
CA TRP A 86 4.35 8.21 4.80
C TRP A 86 4.32 8.36 6.33
N LEU A 87 4.39 7.25 7.06
CA LEU A 87 4.46 7.22 8.53
C LEU A 87 5.87 6.83 9.02
N MET A 88 6.89 7.06 8.19
CA MET A 88 8.27 6.79 8.52
C MET A 88 8.85 7.88 9.44
N PRO A 89 9.80 7.53 10.34
CA PRO A 89 10.39 6.20 10.53
C PRO A 89 9.59 5.27 11.45
N ASP A 90 8.48 5.73 12.03
CA ASP A 90 7.70 4.96 13.02
C ASP A 90 7.08 3.69 12.43
N TRP A 91 6.72 3.74 11.15
CA TRP A 91 6.20 2.60 10.40
C TRP A 91 6.61 2.65 8.93
N ASN A 92 7.09 1.52 8.40
CA ASN A 92 7.45 1.35 6.99
C ASN A 92 6.20 1.24 6.11
N GLY A 93 5.55 2.38 5.91
CA GLY A 93 4.36 2.46 5.10
C GLY A 93 3.76 3.85 5.02
N ALA A 94 2.72 3.96 4.21
CA ALA A 94 1.91 5.14 4.02
C ALA A 94 0.44 4.86 4.28
N VAL A 95 -0.29 5.91 4.61
CA VAL A 95 -1.72 5.88 4.85
C VAL A 95 -2.46 6.97 4.09
N LEU A 96 -3.66 6.66 3.62
CA LEU A 96 -4.65 7.60 3.11
C LEU A 96 -5.91 7.48 3.96
N LYS A 97 -6.19 8.51 4.77
CA LYS A 97 -7.30 8.48 5.74
C LYS A 97 -8.65 8.66 5.04
N HIS A 98 -9.70 8.07 5.61
CA HIS A 98 -11.05 8.23 5.09
C HIS A 98 -11.50 9.70 5.07
N SER A 99 -11.15 10.48 6.10
CA SER A 99 -11.42 11.92 6.15
C SER A 99 -10.77 12.71 5.00
N GLU A 100 -9.64 12.25 4.46
CA GLU A 100 -9.01 12.87 3.28
C GLU A 100 -9.80 12.55 2.01
N ILE A 101 -10.30 11.33 1.89
CA ILE A 101 -11.12 10.88 0.76
C ILE A 101 -12.44 11.64 0.73
N LEU A 102 -13.07 11.86 1.87
CA LEU A 102 -14.34 12.58 1.97
C LEU A 102 -14.26 14.05 1.51
N LYS A 103 -13.07 14.62 1.35
CA LYS A 103 -12.88 15.97 0.79
C LYS A 103 -13.11 16.04 -0.72
N ALA A 104 -13.12 14.90 -1.42
CA ALA A 104 -13.38 14.86 -2.86
C ALA A 104 -14.87 14.98 -3.17
N ASP A 105 -15.21 15.77 -4.20
CA ASP A 105 -16.59 16.19 -4.51
C ASP A 105 -17.51 15.08 -5.04
N SER A 106 -16.96 13.93 -5.43
CA SER A 106 -17.75 12.82 -5.98
C SER A 106 -17.13 11.46 -5.72
N ALA A 107 -17.95 10.42 -5.78
CA ALA A 107 -17.48 9.03 -5.68
C ALA A 107 -16.43 8.67 -6.75
N SER A 108 -16.49 9.28 -7.93
CA SER A 108 -15.50 9.09 -8.99
C SER A 108 -14.14 9.69 -8.60
N GLU A 109 -14.14 10.88 -8.03
CA GLU A 109 -12.91 11.52 -7.53
C GLU A 109 -12.34 10.81 -6.30
N GLN A 110 -13.21 10.30 -5.40
CA GLN A 110 -12.79 9.43 -4.30
C GLN A 110 -12.09 8.16 -4.80
N HIS A 111 -12.66 7.51 -5.81
CA HIS A 111 -12.05 6.33 -6.43
C HIS A 111 -10.69 6.66 -7.06
N LYS A 112 -10.60 7.76 -7.83
CA LYS A 112 -9.33 8.22 -8.42
C LYS A 112 -8.28 8.53 -7.36
N LEU A 113 -8.67 9.14 -6.24
CA LEU A 113 -7.75 9.49 -5.15
C LEU A 113 -7.12 8.24 -4.51
N VAL A 114 -7.94 7.23 -4.21
CA VAL A 114 -7.47 5.94 -3.66
C VAL A 114 -6.58 5.21 -4.67
N LYS A 115 -6.98 5.21 -5.95
CA LYS A 115 -6.18 4.60 -7.01
C LYS A 115 -4.82 5.29 -7.16
N SER A 116 -4.79 6.62 -7.17
CA SER A 116 -3.57 7.41 -7.28
C SER A 116 -2.64 7.19 -6.09
N PHE A 117 -3.18 7.10 -4.87
CA PHE A 117 -2.40 6.79 -3.67
C PHE A 117 -1.61 5.49 -3.82
N TYR A 118 -2.29 4.42 -4.25
CA TYR A 118 -1.63 3.14 -4.47
C TYR A 118 -0.64 3.15 -5.62
N GLN A 119 -1.03 3.69 -6.77
CA GLN A 119 -0.16 3.71 -7.95
C GLN A 119 1.13 4.48 -7.66
N SER A 120 1.03 5.69 -7.12
CA SER A 120 2.21 6.51 -6.81
C SER A 120 3.08 5.89 -5.72
N GLY A 121 2.47 5.34 -4.65
CA GLY A 121 3.23 4.68 -3.58
C GLY A 121 3.97 3.44 -4.06
N ILE A 122 3.32 2.59 -4.86
CA ILE A 122 3.95 1.40 -5.45
C ILE A 122 5.07 1.80 -6.40
N GLU A 123 4.86 2.77 -7.29
CA GLU A 123 5.88 3.24 -8.23
C GLU A 123 7.14 3.76 -7.52
N ILE A 124 6.95 4.57 -6.48
CA ILE A 124 8.04 5.09 -5.64
C ILE A 124 8.83 3.94 -5.01
N LEU A 125 8.15 2.98 -4.37
CA LEU A 125 8.81 1.84 -3.73
C LEU A 125 9.52 0.93 -4.74
N MET A 126 8.90 0.67 -5.88
CA MET A 126 9.49 -0.12 -6.96
C MET A 126 10.74 0.55 -7.53
N GLN A 127 10.81 1.88 -7.53
CA GLN A 127 11.99 2.62 -7.95
C GLN A 127 13.10 2.53 -6.89
N ALA A 128 12.75 2.70 -5.61
CA ALA A 128 13.70 2.56 -4.50
C ALA A 128 14.30 1.14 -4.41
N PHE A 129 13.48 0.10 -4.61
CA PHE A 129 13.94 -1.30 -4.61
C PHE A 129 14.81 -1.67 -5.81
N LYS A 130 14.80 -0.89 -6.90
CA LYS A 130 15.69 -1.10 -8.06
C LYS A 130 17.04 -0.43 -7.91
N THR A 131 17.14 0.57 -7.03
CA THR A 131 18.36 1.37 -6.83
C THR A 131 19.24 0.87 -5.70
N GLY A 132 18.73 0.00 -4.82
CA GLY A 132 19.49 -0.74 -3.81
C GLY A 132 19.88 -2.13 -4.30
#